data_AF-A0A231RM67-F1
#
_entry.id   AF-A0A231RM67-F1
#
_cell.length_a   1.000
_cell.length_b   1.000
_cell.length_c   1.000
_cell.angle_alpha   90.00
_cell.angle_beta   90.00
_cell.angle_gamma   90.00
#
_symmetry.space_group_name_H-M   'P 1'
#
loop_
_entity.id
_entity.type
_entity.pdbx_description
1 polymer ?
#
loop_
_entity_poly.entity_id
_entity_poly.type
_entity_poly.pdbx_seq_one_letter_code
_entity_poly.pdbx_strand_id
1 'polypeptide(L)'
;MDDRVSVLEKSFLELNKRMNILEAQLSKHKSSSEYQTNTVSKHMIKLVYPGIFGRINEPTAGFPSNRKKVALQLAKGQFMFLYVTSPEKKIIGLTTVASECKRVDGRWPYSVDLEWVINPKPGVTLAEVGLDIRPRVGDTLFSITDDKAHQIIAALHSQDDLDSNTLKYLFEKYKDFYD
;
A
#
# COMPACT_ATOMS: atom_id res chain seq x y z
N MET A 1 63.21 8.66 1.09
CA MET A 1 62.10 7.69 0.94
C MET A 1 60.86 8.13 1.73
N ASP A 2 61.04 8.84 2.85
CA ASP A 2 59.96 9.24 3.76
C ASP A 2 58.87 10.15 3.19
N ASP A 3 59.20 11.08 2.28
CA ASP A 3 58.19 11.97 1.69
C ASP A 3 57.15 11.23 0.83
N ARG A 4 57.55 10.16 0.14
CA ARG A 4 56.63 9.37 -0.68
C ARG A 4 55.67 8.56 0.20
N VAL A 5 56.14 8.10 1.37
CA VAL A 5 55.33 7.37 2.35
C VAL A 5 54.31 8.32 3.00
N SER A 6 54.73 9.51 3.40
CA SER A 6 53.86 10.56 3.95
C SER A 6 52.74 10.98 3.00
N VAL A 7 53.03 11.14 1.70
CA VAL A 7 52.03 11.47 0.67
C VAL A 7 51.03 10.32 0.46
N LEU A 8 51.51 9.08 0.48
CA LEU A 8 50.66 7.89 0.38
C LEU A 8 49.73 7.74 1.59
N GLU A 9 50.24 7.95 2.80
CA GLU A 9 49.45 7.88 4.04
C GLU A 9 48.33 8.94 4.06
N LYS A 10 48.64 10.19 3.67
CA LYS A 10 47.63 11.25 3.55
C LYS A 10 46.57 10.91 2.51
N SER A 11 46.99 10.39 1.36
CA SER A 11 46.08 10.00 0.28
C SER A 11 45.18 8.84 0.72
N PHE A 12 45.73 7.87 1.44
CA PHE A 12 44.99 6.73 1.98
C PHE A 12 43.96 7.17 3.03
N LEU A 13 44.35 8.09 3.93
CA LEU A 13 43.45 8.65 4.94
C LEU A 13 42.28 9.41 4.30
N GLU A 14 42.57 10.18 3.25
CA GLU A 14 41.54 10.92 2.53
C GLU A 14 40.62 10.01 1.71
N LEU A 15 41.16 8.94 1.12
CA LEU A 15 40.37 7.92 0.44
C LEU A 15 39.41 7.23 1.42
N ASN A 16 39.91 6.83 2.59
CA ASN A 16 39.10 6.20 3.63
C ASN A 16 37.97 7.12 4.12
N LYS A 17 38.29 8.42 4.27
CA LYS A 17 37.27 9.41 4.65
C LYS A 17 36.19 9.56 3.58
N ARG A 18 36.56 9.59 2.30
CA ARG A 18 35.59 9.63 1.18
C ARG A 18 34.77 8.34 1.10
N MET A 19 35.40 7.18 1.32
CA MET A 19 34.74 5.88 1.33
C MET A 19 33.71 5.78 2.46
N ASN A 20 34.04 6.23 3.68
CA ASN A 20 33.11 6.27 4.80
C ASN A 20 31.92 7.22 4.56
N ILE A 21 32.14 8.37 3.89
CA ILE A 21 31.07 9.30 3.52
C ILE A 21 30.15 8.66 2.47
N LEU A 22 30.72 8.00 1.46
CA LEU A 22 29.97 7.26 0.45
C LEU A 22 29.17 6.12 1.06
N GLU A 23 29.74 5.36 2.00
CA GLU A 23 29.03 4.30 2.71
C GLU A 23 27.88 4.85 3.58
N ALA A 24 28.08 6.00 4.24
CA ALA A 24 27.03 6.67 5.01
C ALA A 24 25.90 7.23 4.11
N GLN A 25 26.24 7.70 2.91
CA GLN A 25 25.25 8.15 1.92
C GLN A 25 24.50 6.96 1.29
N LEU A 26 25.22 5.88 1.00
CA LEU A 26 24.64 4.64 0.48
C LEU A 26 23.80 3.91 1.53
N SER A 27 24.12 4.00 2.82
CA SER A 27 23.31 3.43 3.90
C SER A 27 22.03 4.23 4.16
N LYS A 28 22.03 5.56 3.94
CA LYS A 28 20.80 6.36 3.88
C LYS A 28 19.92 6.00 2.68
N HIS A 29 20.51 5.56 1.56
CA HIS A 29 19.77 5.13 0.37
C HIS A 29 19.44 3.62 0.35
N LYS A 30 20.12 2.79 1.15
CA LYS A 30 19.82 1.37 1.34
C LYS A 30 18.66 1.22 2.32
N SER A 31 17.48 1.12 1.73
CA SER A 31 16.25 0.51 2.26
C SER A 31 15.44 1.30 3.29
N SER A 32 14.78 2.37 2.87
CA SER A 32 13.33 2.32 3.07
C SER A 32 12.78 1.43 1.95
N SER A 33 12.40 0.20 2.29
CA SER A 33 11.58 -0.60 1.38
C SER A 33 10.40 0.26 0.91
N GLU A 34 10.13 0.31 -0.40
CA GLU A 34 9.04 1.11 -0.96
C GLU A 34 7.67 0.77 -0.34
N TYR A 35 7.59 -0.41 0.27
CA TYR A 35 6.44 -0.87 1.04
C TYR A 35 6.83 -1.72 2.25
N GLN A 36 5.93 -1.89 3.23
CA GLN A 36 6.07 -2.90 4.29
C GLN A 36 4.77 -3.68 4.47
N THR A 37 4.89 -4.98 4.72
CA THR A 37 3.74 -5.88 4.83
C THR A 37 3.09 -5.83 6.20
N ASN A 38 1.76 -5.69 6.23
CA ASN A 38 0.92 -5.65 7.44
C ASN A 38 1.34 -4.56 8.45
N THR A 39 1.94 -3.48 7.97
CA THR A 39 2.31 -2.30 8.76
C THR A 39 1.32 -1.17 8.49
N VAL A 40 0.87 -0.50 9.55
CA VAL A 40 0.03 0.70 9.44
C VAL A 40 0.91 1.93 9.19
N SER A 41 0.51 2.79 8.27
CA SER A 41 1.17 4.07 8.00
C SER A 41 0.17 5.09 7.46
N LYS A 42 0.63 6.29 7.07
CA LYS A 42 -0.21 7.34 6.47
C LYS A 42 -0.90 6.88 5.19
N HIS A 43 -0.17 6.20 4.31
CA HIS A 43 -0.68 5.66 3.03
C HIS A 43 -0.51 4.14 3.00
N MET A 44 -1.57 3.44 2.66
CA MET A 44 -1.57 1.97 2.67
C MET A 44 -2.34 1.41 1.48
N ILE A 45 -2.02 0.19 1.09
CA ILE A 45 -2.77 -0.62 0.12
C ILE A 45 -3.44 -1.76 0.88
N LYS A 46 -4.77 -1.77 0.88
CA LYS A 46 -5.58 -2.83 1.48
C LYS A 46 -5.92 -3.88 0.43
N LEU A 47 -5.68 -5.14 0.77
CA LEU A 47 -6.14 -6.26 -0.03
C LEU A 47 -7.62 -6.52 0.28
N VAL A 48 -8.45 -6.51 -0.75
CA VAL A 48 -9.87 -6.83 -0.68
C VAL A 48 -10.24 -7.90 -1.70
N TYR A 49 -11.30 -8.65 -1.43
CA TYR A 49 -11.86 -9.61 -2.38
C TYR A 49 -12.81 -8.89 -3.35
N PRO A 50 -13.09 -9.49 -4.53
CA PRO A 50 -14.03 -8.93 -5.50
C PRO A 50 -15.43 -8.63 -4.95
N GLY A 51 -15.86 -9.27 -3.85
CA GLY A 51 -17.10 -8.94 -3.16
C GLY A 51 -17.22 -7.47 -2.70
N ILE A 52 -16.13 -6.69 -2.70
CA ILE A 52 -16.14 -5.24 -2.42
C ILE A 52 -17.07 -4.46 -3.36
N PHE A 53 -17.30 -4.92 -4.59
CA PHE A 53 -18.21 -4.25 -5.53
C PHE A 53 -19.67 -4.28 -5.04
N GLY A 54 -20.05 -5.24 -4.20
CA GLY A 54 -21.37 -5.24 -3.54
C GLY A 54 -21.47 -4.30 -2.34
N ARG A 55 -20.36 -3.74 -1.87
CA ARG A 55 -20.30 -2.77 -0.77
C ARG A 55 -19.71 -1.43 -1.21
N ILE A 56 -19.82 -1.11 -2.49
CA ILE A 56 -19.14 0.06 -3.04
C ILE A 56 -19.65 1.37 -2.44
N ASN A 57 -20.91 1.44 -2.03
CA ASN A 57 -21.49 2.64 -1.41
C ASN A 57 -21.10 2.79 0.06
N GLU A 58 -20.76 1.68 0.72
CA GLU A 58 -20.41 1.62 2.15
C GLU A 58 -19.18 0.71 2.32
N PRO A 59 -18.02 1.10 1.75
CA PRO A 59 -16.86 0.24 1.74
C PRO A 59 -16.34 0.04 3.16
N THR A 60 -15.87 -1.17 3.45
CA THR A 60 -15.23 -1.48 4.73
C THR A 60 -13.93 -2.25 4.50
N ALA A 61 -12.96 -2.04 5.38
CA ALA A 61 -11.73 -2.84 5.41
C ALA A 61 -11.81 -3.85 6.57
N GLY A 62 -12.13 -5.10 6.23
CA GLY A 62 -12.13 -6.22 7.17
C GLY A 62 -10.74 -6.84 7.38
N PHE A 63 -10.49 -7.33 8.59
CA PHE A 63 -9.26 -8.00 9.02
C PHE A 63 -9.60 -9.30 9.76
N PRO A 64 -8.82 -10.38 9.53
CA PRO A 64 -9.00 -11.64 10.24
C PRO A 64 -8.55 -11.54 11.69
N SER A 65 -8.93 -12.53 12.50
CA SER A 65 -8.61 -12.57 13.93
C SER A 65 -7.11 -12.46 14.23
N ASN A 66 -6.26 -13.10 13.43
CA ASN A 66 -4.80 -13.04 13.57
C ASN A 66 -4.18 -11.70 13.12
N ARG A 67 -4.98 -10.76 12.63
CA ARG A 67 -4.58 -9.38 12.25
C ARG A 67 -5.27 -8.31 13.09
N LYS A 68 -5.87 -8.70 14.23
CA LYS A 68 -6.44 -7.77 15.22
C LYS A 68 -5.54 -6.58 15.55
N LYS A 69 -4.25 -6.84 15.83
CA LYS A 69 -3.29 -5.79 16.21
C LYS A 69 -3.11 -4.74 15.12
N VAL A 70 -3.12 -5.15 13.85
CA VAL A 70 -3.02 -4.25 12.70
C VAL A 70 -4.29 -3.40 12.57
N ALA A 71 -5.46 -4.03 12.66
CA ALA A 71 -6.74 -3.33 12.59
C ALA A 71 -6.89 -2.26 13.69
N LEU A 72 -6.48 -2.58 14.92
CA LEU A 72 -6.53 -1.66 16.06
C LEU A 72 -5.56 -0.48 15.98
N GLN A 73 -4.53 -0.56 15.14
CA GLN A 73 -3.58 0.54 14.92
C GLN A 73 -4.11 1.56 13.90
N LEU A 74 -5.17 1.23 13.16
CA LEU A 74 -5.76 2.15 12.20
C LEU A 74 -6.43 3.33 12.91
N ALA A 75 -6.18 4.52 12.40
CA ALA A 75 -6.72 5.76 12.90
C ALA A 75 -7.50 6.49 11.81
N LYS A 76 -8.51 7.26 12.21
CA LYS A 76 -9.29 8.09 11.30
C LYS A 76 -8.40 9.04 10.50
N GLY A 77 -8.73 9.24 9.23
CA GLY A 77 -7.98 10.12 8.33
C GLY A 77 -6.76 9.48 7.65
N GLN A 78 -6.42 8.23 7.98
CA GLN A 78 -5.40 7.48 7.23
C GLN A 78 -5.93 7.07 5.85
N PHE A 79 -5.04 7.06 4.86
CA PHE A 79 -5.39 6.78 3.46
C PHE A 79 -5.15 5.32 3.10
N MET A 80 -6.13 4.73 2.41
CA MET A 80 -6.15 3.32 2.06
C MET A 80 -6.59 3.13 0.61
N PHE A 81 -5.65 2.73 -0.25
CA PHE A 81 -5.94 2.26 -1.59
C PHE A 81 -6.57 0.87 -1.53
N LEU A 82 -7.65 0.65 -2.28
CA LEU A 82 -8.28 -0.67 -2.35
C LEU A 82 -7.72 -1.46 -3.52
N TYR A 83 -6.94 -2.49 -3.22
CA TYR A 83 -6.47 -3.47 -4.19
C TYR A 83 -7.40 -4.68 -4.20
N VAL A 84 -8.16 -4.82 -5.28
CA VAL A 84 -9.01 -5.99 -5.52
C VAL A 84 -8.13 -7.14 -5.95
N THR A 85 -8.17 -8.22 -5.19
CA THR A 85 -7.43 -9.45 -5.46
C THR A 85 -8.01 -10.21 -6.67
N SER A 86 -7.59 -11.47 -6.88
CA SER A 86 -8.00 -12.25 -8.05
C SER A 86 -9.53 -12.32 -8.20
N PRO A 87 -10.06 -12.18 -9.43
CA PRO A 87 -9.33 -12.13 -10.70
C PRO A 87 -8.88 -10.72 -11.15
N GLU A 88 -9.32 -9.64 -10.50
CA GLU A 88 -9.05 -8.27 -10.95
C GLU A 88 -7.57 -7.88 -10.84
N LYS A 89 -6.97 -8.09 -9.66
CA LYS A 89 -5.56 -7.75 -9.36
C LYS A 89 -5.20 -6.29 -9.63
N LYS A 90 -6.07 -5.37 -9.21
CA LYS A 90 -5.94 -3.93 -9.45
C LYS A 90 -6.26 -3.09 -8.24
N ILE A 91 -5.56 -1.98 -8.10
CA ILE A 91 -5.95 -0.86 -7.25
C ILE A 91 -7.06 -0.10 -7.96
N ILE A 92 -8.24 -0.02 -7.34
CA ILE A 92 -9.43 0.55 -7.98
C ILE A 92 -9.78 1.95 -7.48
N GLY A 93 -9.14 2.44 -6.42
CA GLY A 93 -9.49 3.75 -5.87
C GLY A 93 -8.79 4.02 -4.55
N LEU A 94 -9.12 5.16 -3.96
CA LEU A 94 -8.56 5.61 -2.69
C LEU A 94 -9.67 5.92 -1.71
N THR A 95 -9.51 5.45 -0.49
CA THR A 95 -10.41 5.73 0.63
C THR A 95 -9.67 6.36 1.80
N THR A 96 -10.42 6.95 2.71
CA THR A 96 -9.96 7.37 4.03
C THR A 96 -10.63 6.53 5.10
N VAL A 97 -9.92 6.24 6.19
CA VAL A 97 -10.49 5.57 7.37
C VAL A 97 -11.46 6.52 8.07
N ALA A 98 -12.74 6.15 8.13
CA ALA A 98 -13.81 6.99 8.67
C ALA A 98 -14.18 6.64 10.13
N SER A 99 -13.97 5.38 10.52
CA SER A 99 -14.28 4.88 11.88
C SER A 99 -13.04 4.37 12.62
N GLU A 100 -13.15 4.27 13.94
CA GLU A 100 -12.26 3.40 14.71
C GLU A 100 -12.56 1.92 14.38
N CYS A 101 -11.62 1.04 14.69
CA CYS A 101 -11.80 -0.40 14.49
C CYS A 101 -12.92 -0.94 15.39
N LYS A 102 -13.95 -1.51 14.76
CA LYS A 102 -15.07 -2.18 15.43
C LYS A 102 -15.00 -3.69 15.27
N ARG A 103 -15.60 -4.40 16.22
CA ARG A 103 -15.81 -5.85 16.10
C ARG A 103 -17.14 -6.11 15.42
N VAL A 104 -17.14 -6.99 14.43
CA VAL A 104 -18.33 -7.43 13.69
C VAL A 104 -18.39 -8.94 13.65
N ASP A 105 -19.57 -9.48 13.36
CA ASP A 105 -19.74 -10.92 13.12
C ASP A 105 -19.29 -11.29 11.70
N GLY A 106 -18.85 -12.54 11.53
CA GLY A 106 -18.43 -13.11 10.24
C GLY A 106 -16.94 -13.38 10.12
N ARG A 107 -16.50 -13.63 8.88
CA ARG A 107 -15.14 -14.11 8.57
C ARG A 107 -14.03 -13.11 8.92
N TRP A 108 -14.33 -11.81 8.84
CA TRP A 108 -13.39 -10.72 9.09
C TRP A 108 -13.87 -9.88 10.28
N PRO A 109 -13.65 -10.37 11.52
CA PRO A 109 -14.34 -9.84 12.69
C PRO A 109 -13.84 -8.48 13.16
N TYR A 110 -12.76 -7.95 12.58
CA TYR A 110 -12.23 -6.61 12.87
C TYR A 110 -12.39 -5.75 11.62
N SER A 111 -13.14 -4.67 11.71
CA SER A 111 -13.47 -3.84 10.54
C SER A 111 -13.35 -2.36 10.85
N VAL A 112 -12.96 -1.59 9.85
CA VAL A 112 -13.08 -0.12 9.84
C VAL A 112 -13.98 0.28 8.68
N ASP A 113 -14.77 1.34 8.89
CA ASP A 113 -15.54 1.97 7.83
C ASP A 113 -14.65 2.89 7.01
N LEU A 114 -14.90 2.95 5.71
CA LEU A 114 -14.12 3.71 4.75
C LEU A 114 -15.02 4.70 4.02
N GLU A 115 -14.44 5.82 3.61
CA GLU A 115 -15.09 6.81 2.74
C GLU A 115 -14.23 7.02 1.50
N TRP A 116 -14.87 7.13 0.33
CA TRP A 116 -14.15 7.36 -0.93
C TRP A 116 -13.54 8.76 -0.98
N VAL A 117 -12.27 8.82 -1.35
CA VAL A 117 -11.54 10.04 -1.71
C VAL A 117 -11.36 10.11 -3.22
N ILE A 118 -11.05 8.97 -3.84
CA ILE A 118 -11.08 8.77 -5.29
C ILE A 118 -12.03 7.60 -5.54
N ASN A 119 -13.12 7.89 -6.25
CA ASN A 119 -14.15 6.89 -6.61
C ASN A 119 -13.56 5.68 -7.34
N PRO A 120 -14.27 4.55 -7.37
CA PRO A 120 -13.86 3.37 -8.10
C PRO A 120 -13.56 3.67 -9.58
N LYS A 121 -12.40 3.19 -10.04
CA LYS A 121 -11.85 3.30 -11.39
C LYS A 121 -11.68 1.91 -12.01
N PRO A 122 -11.49 1.80 -13.34
CA PRO A 122 -11.03 0.56 -14.00
C PRO A 122 -9.77 -0.03 -13.34
N GLY A 123 -8.94 0.84 -12.76
CA GLY A 123 -7.88 0.51 -11.84
C GLY A 123 -6.51 0.33 -12.48
N VAL A 124 -5.50 0.23 -11.64
CA VAL A 124 -4.09 0.02 -12.02
C VAL A 124 -3.50 -1.16 -11.28
N THR A 125 -2.67 -1.95 -11.94
CA THR A 125 -1.93 -3.04 -11.34
C THR A 125 -0.76 -2.51 -10.50
N LEU A 126 -0.28 -3.32 -9.56
CA LEU A 126 0.90 -2.97 -8.75
C LEU A 126 2.14 -2.75 -9.64
N ALA A 127 2.28 -3.52 -10.71
CA ALA A 127 3.39 -3.39 -11.65
C ALA A 127 3.36 -2.06 -12.43
N GLU A 128 2.18 -1.59 -12.85
CA GLU A 128 2.04 -0.31 -13.57
C GLU A 128 2.46 0.91 -12.73
N VAL A 129 2.34 0.81 -11.40
CA VAL A 129 2.79 1.85 -10.45
C VAL A 129 4.17 1.54 -9.86
N GLY A 130 4.89 0.59 -10.44
CA GLY A 130 6.26 0.24 -10.06
C GLY A 130 6.38 -0.31 -8.64
N LEU A 131 5.37 -1.04 -8.15
CA LEU A 131 5.41 -1.77 -6.88
C LEU A 131 5.58 -3.27 -7.16
N ASP A 132 6.75 -3.85 -6.85
CA ASP A 132 6.97 -5.30 -6.91
C ASP A 132 6.42 -6.00 -5.66
N ILE A 133 5.13 -5.81 -5.41
CA ILE A 133 4.42 -6.48 -4.33
C ILE A 133 3.80 -7.77 -4.87
N ARG A 134 4.09 -8.89 -4.21
CA ARG A 134 3.47 -10.19 -4.48
C ARG A 134 2.66 -10.63 -3.28
N PRO A 135 1.34 -10.33 -3.22
CA PRO A 135 0.51 -10.68 -2.08
C PRO A 135 0.55 -12.18 -1.77
N ARG A 136 0.81 -12.53 -0.50
CA ARG A 136 0.83 -13.92 -0.02
C ARG A 136 -0.38 -14.18 0.87
N VAL A 137 -0.64 -15.47 1.11
CA VAL A 137 -1.65 -15.89 2.08
C VAL A 137 -1.32 -15.29 3.46
N GLY A 138 -2.27 -14.56 4.04
CA GLY A 138 -2.12 -13.90 5.33
C GLY A 138 -1.65 -12.44 5.26
N ASP A 139 -1.31 -11.94 4.07
CA ASP A 139 -1.16 -10.51 3.84
C ASP A 139 -2.54 -9.87 3.77
N THR A 140 -2.67 -8.70 4.38
CA THR A 140 -3.96 -7.98 4.44
C THR A 140 -3.83 -6.50 4.11
N LEU A 141 -2.61 -5.97 4.18
CA LEU A 141 -2.30 -4.55 4.10
C LEU A 141 -0.83 -4.39 3.73
N PHE A 142 -0.49 -3.35 2.98
CA PHE A 142 0.88 -2.90 2.77
C PHE A 142 0.98 -1.41 3.07
N SER A 143 1.91 -0.96 3.89
CA SER A 143 2.27 0.47 3.91
C SER A 143 3.07 0.80 2.67
N ILE A 144 2.98 2.04 2.19
CA ILE A 144 3.77 2.55 1.07
C ILE A 144 4.31 3.94 1.38
N THR A 145 5.34 4.37 0.66
CA THR A 145 5.86 5.73 0.75
C THR A 145 4.90 6.75 0.15
N ASP A 146 5.01 8.02 0.57
CA ASP A 146 4.23 9.13 0.00
C ASP A 146 4.47 9.26 -1.51
N ASP A 147 5.70 9.04 -1.99
CA ASP A 147 6.03 9.07 -3.42
C ASP A 147 5.23 8.03 -4.22
N LYS A 148 5.09 6.80 -3.71
CA LYS A 148 4.28 5.75 -4.35
C LYS A 148 2.79 6.07 -4.27
N ALA A 149 2.34 6.63 -3.16
CA ALA A 149 0.95 7.08 -3.03
C ALA A 149 0.61 8.12 -4.10
N HIS A 150 1.48 9.12 -4.32
CA HIS A 150 1.29 10.13 -5.37
C HIS A 150 1.27 9.52 -6.78
N GLN A 151 2.14 8.54 -7.07
CA GLN A 151 2.14 7.83 -8.35
C GLN A 151 0.82 7.11 -8.61
N ILE A 152 0.29 6.40 -7.60
CA ILE A 152 -1.00 5.70 -7.70
C ILE A 152 -2.14 6.70 -7.90
N ILE A 153 -2.16 7.80 -7.13
CA ILE A 153 -3.18 8.86 -7.24
C ILE A 153 -3.19 9.45 -8.65
N ALA A 154 -2.02 9.80 -9.19
CA ALA A 154 -1.90 10.34 -10.54
C ALA A 154 -2.41 9.35 -11.59
N ALA A 155 -2.06 8.07 -11.45
CA ALA A 155 -2.52 7.03 -12.36
C ALA A 155 -4.05 6.82 -12.29
N LEU A 156 -4.65 6.85 -11.10
CA LEU A 156 -6.11 6.75 -10.93
C LEU A 156 -6.86 7.97 -11.48
N HIS A 157 -6.33 9.18 -11.30
CA HIS A 157 -6.95 10.40 -11.85
C HIS A 157 -6.91 10.48 -13.38
N SER A 158 -6.01 9.73 -14.03
CA SER A 158 -5.96 9.64 -15.49
C SER A 158 -7.08 8.80 -16.12
N GLN A 159 -7.89 8.12 -15.29
CA GLN A 159 -8.97 7.25 -15.70
C GLN A 159 -10.32 7.85 -15.31
N ASP A 160 -11.37 7.54 -16.08
CA ASP A 160 -12.74 7.90 -15.71
C ASP A 160 -13.26 7.03 -14.54
N ASP A 161 -14.21 7.57 -13.78
CA ASP A 161 -14.95 6.80 -12.77
C ASP A 161 -15.70 5.64 -13.42
N LEU A 162 -15.81 4.50 -12.72
CA LEU A 162 -16.69 3.43 -13.14
C LEU A 162 -18.14 3.90 -13.09
N ASP A 163 -18.84 3.77 -14.22
CA ASP A 163 -20.26 4.08 -14.29
C ASP A 163 -21.10 3.04 -13.51
N SER A 164 -22.36 3.41 -13.24
CA SER A 164 -23.29 2.58 -12.47
C SER A 164 -23.61 1.23 -13.13
N ASN A 165 -23.62 1.14 -14.46
CA ASN A 165 -23.88 -0.12 -15.16
C ASN A 165 -22.69 -1.07 -15.00
N THR A 166 -21.47 -0.53 -15.10
CA THR A 166 -20.24 -1.29 -14.89
C THR A 166 -20.13 -1.77 -13.45
N LEU A 167 -20.42 -0.92 -12.46
CA LEU A 167 -20.46 -1.32 -11.05
C LEU A 167 -21.51 -2.41 -10.79
N LYS A 168 -22.71 -2.28 -11.37
CA LYS A 168 -23.77 -3.29 -11.26
C LYS A 168 -23.33 -4.62 -11.89
N TYR A 169 -22.70 -4.58 -13.07
CA TYR A 169 -22.16 -5.78 -13.70
C TYR A 169 -21.10 -6.46 -12.83
N LEU A 170 -20.16 -5.70 -12.25
CA LEU A 170 -19.12 -6.24 -11.37
C LEU A 170 -19.72 -6.84 -10.09
N PHE A 171 -20.74 -6.21 -9.52
CA PHE A 171 -21.47 -6.76 -8.38
C PHE A 171 -22.11 -8.11 -8.72
N GLU A 172 -22.87 -8.20 -9.81
CA GLU A 172 -23.51 -9.45 -10.24
C GLU A 172 -22.47 -10.54 -10.57
N LYS A 173 -21.38 -10.17 -11.24
CA LYS A 173 -20.28 -11.07 -11.60
C LYS A 173 -19.60 -11.69 -10.37
N TYR A 174 -19.52 -10.95 -9.26
CA TYR A 174 -18.80 -11.35 -8.04
C TYR A 174 -19.70 -11.58 -6.84
N LYS A 175 -21.00 -11.74 -7.06
CA LYS A 175 -22.00 -12.07 -6.04
C LYS A 175 -21.56 -13.22 -5.13
N ASP A 176 -20.97 -14.28 -5.69
CA ASP A 176 -20.58 -15.46 -4.91
C ASP A 176 -19.36 -15.22 -3.99
N PHE A 177 -18.69 -14.06 -4.12
CA PHE A 177 -17.62 -13.62 -3.22
C PHE A 177 -18.14 -12.75 -2.06
N TYR A 178 -19.46 -12.54 -1.98
CA TYR A 178 -20.10 -11.66 -1.00
C TYR A 178 -20.36 -12.35 0.37
N ASP A 179 -20.24 -13.69 0.43
CA ASP A 179 -20.47 -14.53 1.63
C ASP A 179 -19.22 -14.70 2.53
#